data_AF-A0A957IRU1-F1
#
_entry.id   AF-A0A957IRU1-F1
#
_cell.length_a   1.000
_cell.length_b   1.000
_cell.length_c   1.000
_cell.angle_alpha   90.00
_cell.angle_beta   90.00
_cell.angle_gamma   90.00
#
_symmetry.space_group_name_H-M   'P 1'
#
loop_
_entity.id
_entity.type
_entity.pdbx_description
1 polymer ?
#
loop_
_entity_poly.entity_id
_entity_poly.type
_entity_poly.pdbx_seq_one_letter_code
_entity_poly.pdbx_strand_id
1 'polypeptide(L)'
;MTNVSDFEPKVGAEDIPVSENPSLRHATTGVASQADELYKKRGERDRLQEHLFALQRQQSTLILWVLLILFYLCVVFFAFFIFYPEAFVGKLAILVTFPGNIILVALFISIFLVIYSLQSKRNSQKLEETKNKLDNAEAELIARQQSSLESRKMYWETELIRVSNQAVSELIDNEELYNSVIQRRQEAQDILSQIEQENYVDWPRLQSAITFIHQAIIIEKSQKQSQRQWQMAVIVATVIYIVIVFLPLIFGRNWQLLELIPVYSVPWAIVMWGAAGSLAHILHRFYNQRGRVRFDVELRWVLARPMIGILMSGVSYMAISSGLVVLGSQPPDATEATLAEFGIYAVIGFLAGFSDRFFERIIALLTSAVNLSDSQQQQGQKD
;
A
#
# COMPACT_ATOMS: atom_id res chain seq x y z
N MET A 1 -41.28 8.75 13.87
CA MET A 1 -40.64 8.36 15.15
C MET A 1 -41.68 7.61 15.96
N THR A 2 -41.70 6.29 15.84
CA THR A 2 -42.63 5.39 16.52
C THR A 2 -41.81 4.45 17.39
N ASN A 3 -42.08 4.47 18.69
CA ASN A 3 -41.35 3.76 19.73
C ASN A 3 -41.62 2.25 19.63
N VAL A 4 -40.55 1.46 19.55
CA VAL A 4 -40.55 -0.01 19.50
C VAL A 4 -39.98 -0.50 20.84
N SER A 5 -40.71 -0.30 21.95
CA SER A 5 -40.24 -0.69 23.28
C SER A 5 -41.10 -1.71 24.03
N ASP A 6 -42.28 -2.11 23.53
CA ASP A 6 -43.26 -2.82 24.37
C ASP A 6 -43.59 -4.23 23.87
N PHE A 7 -42.57 -5.11 23.79
CA PHE A 7 -42.78 -6.55 23.63
C PHE A 7 -41.93 -7.32 24.64
N GLU A 8 -42.42 -7.43 25.88
CA GLU A 8 -41.94 -8.42 26.85
C GLU A 8 -42.74 -9.73 26.67
N PRO A 9 -42.11 -10.84 26.26
CA PRO A 9 -42.76 -12.14 26.29
C PRO A 9 -42.77 -12.69 27.72
N LYS A 10 -43.96 -12.74 28.34
CA LYS A 10 -44.20 -13.57 29.54
C LYS A 10 -44.11 -15.05 29.16
N VAL A 11 -42.94 -15.64 29.35
CA VAL A 11 -42.75 -17.09 29.28
C VAL A 11 -43.15 -17.67 30.64
N GLY A 12 -44.28 -18.38 30.66
CA GLY A 12 -44.70 -19.16 31.81
C GLY A 12 -43.74 -20.33 32.03
N ALA A 13 -43.08 -20.36 33.17
CA ALA A 13 -42.31 -21.50 33.63
C ALA A 13 -43.28 -22.58 34.13
N GLU A 14 -43.68 -23.48 33.23
CA GLU A 14 -44.24 -24.78 33.63
C GLU A 14 -43.07 -25.70 34.02
N ASP A 15 -43.04 -26.08 35.29
CA ASP A 15 -42.10 -27.05 35.86
C ASP A 15 -42.38 -28.44 35.27
N ILE A 16 -41.71 -28.77 34.17
CA ILE A 16 -41.70 -30.12 33.61
C ILE A 16 -40.83 -30.99 34.53
N PRO A 17 -41.36 -32.09 35.12
CA PRO A 17 -40.57 -32.99 35.94
C PRO A 17 -39.52 -33.68 35.06
N VAL A 18 -38.26 -33.33 35.27
CA VAL A 18 -37.10 -33.94 34.62
C VAL A 18 -36.99 -35.38 35.11
N SER A 19 -37.48 -36.31 34.29
CA SER A 19 -37.25 -37.74 34.45
C SER A 19 -35.75 -38.02 34.35
N GLU A 20 -35.10 -38.18 35.51
CA GLU A 20 -33.69 -38.59 35.58
C GLU A 20 -33.56 -40.05 35.15
N ASN A 21 -33.33 -40.27 33.86
CA ASN A 21 -32.98 -41.57 33.34
C ASN A 21 -31.44 -41.76 33.45
N PRO A 22 -30.93 -42.59 34.37
CA PRO A 22 -29.49 -42.71 34.65
C PRO A 22 -28.68 -43.27 33.46
N SER A 23 -29.34 -43.89 32.48
CA SER A 23 -28.72 -44.37 31.24
C SER A 23 -28.26 -43.25 30.29
N LEU A 24 -28.85 -42.05 30.38
CA LEU A 24 -28.47 -40.88 29.58
C LEU A 24 -27.22 -40.16 30.12
N ARG A 25 -26.92 -40.26 31.42
CA ARG A 25 -25.76 -39.59 32.03
C ARG A 25 -24.40 -40.13 31.54
N HIS A 26 -24.32 -41.42 31.18
CA HIS A 26 -23.10 -42.02 30.63
C HIS A 26 -22.86 -41.69 29.15
N ALA A 27 -23.90 -41.33 28.38
CA ALA A 27 -23.74 -40.86 27.01
C ALA A 27 -23.29 -39.39 26.95
N THR A 28 -23.75 -38.55 27.89
CA THR A 28 -23.42 -37.12 27.90
C THR A 28 -21.97 -36.81 28.27
N THR A 29 -21.30 -37.65 29.07
CA THR A 29 -19.89 -37.43 29.47
C THR A 29 -18.93 -37.64 28.30
N GLY A 30 -19.21 -38.58 27.39
CA GLY A 30 -18.43 -38.79 26.17
C GLY A 30 -18.55 -37.62 25.18
N VAL A 31 -19.76 -37.09 24.99
CA VAL A 31 -20.01 -35.97 24.07
C VAL A 31 -19.36 -34.67 24.56
N ALA A 32 -19.40 -34.40 25.87
CA ALA A 32 -18.75 -33.23 26.45
C ALA A 32 -17.21 -33.27 26.28
N SER A 33 -16.59 -34.43 26.49
CA SER A 33 -15.15 -34.61 26.28
C SER A 33 -14.75 -34.42 24.81
N GLN A 34 -15.57 -34.88 23.87
CA GLN A 34 -15.28 -34.76 22.45
C GLN A 34 -15.45 -33.32 21.94
N ALA A 35 -16.42 -32.58 22.48
CA ALA A 35 -16.62 -31.17 22.19
C ALA A 35 -15.44 -30.31 22.69
N ASP A 36 -14.92 -30.57 23.89
CA ASP A 36 -13.79 -29.83 24.45
C ASP A 36 -12.50 -30.04 23.63
N GLU A 37 -12.27 -31.27 23.17
CA GLU A 37 -11.14 -31.58 22.29
C GLU A 37 -11.25 -30.87 20.92
N LEU A 38 -12.46 -30.78 20.34
CA LEU A 38 -12.71 -30.03 19.11
C LEU A 38 -12.47 -28.53 19.28
N TYR A 39 -12.89 -27.94 20.41
CA TYR A 39 -12.62 -26.54 20.72
C TYR A 39 -11.12 -26.27 20.83
N LYS A 40 -10.38 -27.15 21.48
CA LYS A 40 -8.92 -27.05 21.61
C LYS A 40 -8.23 -27.09 20.24
N LYS A 41 -8.62 -28.01 19.37
CA LYS A 41 -8.06 -28.14 18.00
C LYS A 41 -8.40 -26.94 17.12
N ARG A 42 -9.62 -26.39 17.24
CA ARG A 42 -10.00 -25.16 16.54
C ARG A 42 -9.14 -23.97 16.99
N GLY A 43 -8.88 -23.85 18.30
CA GLY A 43 -7.97 -22.84 18.83
C GLY A 43 -6.52 -22.99 18.33
N GLU A 44 -6.04 -24.22 18.12
CA GLU A 44 -4.73 -24.48 17.53
C GLU A 44 -4.65 -24.02 16.06
N ARG A 45 -5.69 -24.30 15.28
CA ARG A 45 -5.82 -23.84 13.88
C ARG A 45 -5.75 -22.32 13.78
N ASP A 46 -6.53 -21.61 14.60
CA ASP A 46 -6.61 -20.15 14.54
C ASP A 46 -5.25 -19.50 14.91
N ARG A 47 -4.53 -20.07 15.88
CA ARG A 47 -3.15 -19.66 16.23
C ARG A 47 -2.15 -19.88 15.09
N LEU A 48 -2.26 -21.02 14.38
CA LEU A 48 -1.41 -21.31 13.22
C LEU A 48 -1.68 -20.33 12.07
N GLN A 49 -2.96 -20.01 11.82
CA GLN A 49 -3.37 -19.05 10.79
C GLN A 49 -2.84 -17.64 11.11
N GLU A 50 -2.95 -17.19 12.36
CA GLU A 50 -2.39 -15.91 12.81
C GLU A 50 -0.86 -15.86 12.64
N HIS A 51 -0.17 -16.95 12.98
CA HIS A 51 1.29 -17.06 12.80
C HIS A 51 1.69 -17.01 11.31
N LEU A 52 0.91 -17.63 10.43
CA LEU A 52 1.14 -17.60 8.98
C LEU A 52 1.01 -16.18 8.43
N PHE A 53 -0.04 -15.44 8.84
CA PHE A 53 -0.18 -14.02 8.48
C PHE A 53 0.98 -13.16 9.01
N ALA A 54 1.46 -13.42 10.23
CA ALA A 54 2.60 -12.71 10.79
C ALA A 54 3.88 -12.93 9.96
N LEU A 55 4.14 -14.17 9.52
CA LEU A 55 5.27 -14.49 8.63
C LEU A 55 5.16 -13.82 7.26
N GLN A 56 3.97 -13.84 6.64
CA GLN A 56 3.73 -13.19 5.34
C GLN A 56 3.94 -11.67 5.42
N ARG A 57 3.50 -11.06 6.54
CA ARG A 57 3.73 -9.64 6.82
C ARG A 57 5.23 -9.33 6.99
N GLN A 58 5.97 -10.20 7.68
CA GLN A 58 7.41 -10.06 7.88
C GLN A 58 8.19 -10.16 6.55
N GLN A 59 7.76 -11.02 5.63
CA GLN A 59 8.39 -11.12 4.31
C GLN A 59 8.16 -9.86 3.47
N SER A 60 6.94 -9.31 3.51
CA SER A 60 6.59 -8.08 2.79
C SER A 60 7.39 -6.86 3.31
N THR A 61 7.59 -6.75 4.63
CA THR A 61 8.39 -5.66 5.20
C THR A 61 9.87 -5.78 4.86
N LEU A 62 10.42 -7.00 4.76
CA LEU A 62 11.81 -7.20 4.33
C LEU A 62 12.05 -6.70 2.90
N ILE A 63 11.17 -7.00 1.95
CA ILE A 63 11.28 -6.52 0.57
C ILE A 63 11.30 -4.99 0.54
N LEU A 64 10.43 -4.35 1.32
CA LEU A 64 10.36 -2.90 1.43
C LEU A 64 11.69 -2.31 1.95
N TRP A 65 12.27 -2.89 2.99
CA TRP A 65 13.57 -2.45 3.53
C TRP A 65 14.69 -2.56 2.49
N VAL A 66 14.71 -3.64 1.70
CA VAL A 66 15.69 -3.81 0.61
C VAL A 66 15.55 -2.70 -0.43
N LEU A 67 14.32 -2.39 -0.87
CA LEU A 67 14.07 -1.31 -1.82
C LEU A 67 14.47 0.05 -1.26
N LEU A 68 14.20 0.30 0.03
CA LEU A 68 14.56 1.56 0.69
C LEU A 68 16.08 1.73 0.81
N ILE A 69 16.81 0.66 1.13
CA ILE A 69 18.28 0.66 1.14
C ILE A 69 18.84 0.92 -0.26
N LEU A 70 18.31 0.25 -1.28
CA LEU A 70 18.71 0.47 -2.69
C LEU A 70 18.47 1.91 -3.13
N PHE A 71 17.30 2.47 -2.77
CA PHE A 71 16.97 3.86 -3.03
C PHE A 71 17.93 4.81 -2.33
N TYR A 72 18.21 4.59 -1.04
CA TYR A 72 19.18 5.38 -0.28
C TYR A 72 20.57 5.33 -0.91
N LEU A 73 21.04 4.14 -1.33
CA LEU A 73 22.33 3.98 -2.02
C LEU A 73 22.35 4.74 -3.34
N CYS A 74 21.26 4.71 -4.12
CA CYS A 74 21.14 5.54 -5.32
C CYS A 74 21.22 7.03 -4.98
N VAL A 75 20.47 7.50 -3.98
CA VAL A 75 20.48 8.92 -3.58
C VAL A 75 21.86 9.37 -3.11
N VAL A 76 22.55 8.57 -2.29
CA VAL A 76 23.92 8.87 -1.85
C VAL A 76 24.88 8.89 -3.04
N PHE A 77 24.77 7.93 -3.95
CA PHE A 77 25.57 7.88 -5.17
C PHE A 77 25.35 9.13 -6.04
N PHE A 78 24.09 9.53 -6.21
CA PHE A 78 23.71 10.75 -6.93
C PHE A 78 24.21 12.02 -6.24
N ALA A 79 24.04 12.13 -4.92
CA ALA A 79 24.51 13.27 -4.15
C ALA A 79 26.04 13.40 -4.27
N PHE A 80 26.77 12.29 -4.17
CA PHE A 80 28.22 12.27 -4.37
C PHE A 80 28.60 12.80 -5.77
N PHE A 81 27.86 12.39 -6.80
CA PHE A 81 28.07 12.86 -8.18
C PHE A 81 27.85 14.37 -8.32
N ILE A 82 26.82 14.91 -7.64
CA ILE A 82 26.47 16.34 -7.68
C ILE A 82 27.49 17.19 -6.92
N PHE A 83 27.91 16.77 -5.72
CA PHE A 83 28.76 17.58 -4.85
C PHE A 83 30.26 17.50 -5.18
N TYR A 84 30.71 16.46 -5.88
CA TYR A 84 32.13 16.26 -6.19
C TYR A 84 32.43 16.05 -7.68
N PRO A 85 31.97 16.93 -8.58
CA PRO A 85 32.09 16.72 -10.03
C PRO A 85 33.54 16.78 -10.52
N GLU A 86 34.38 17.65 -9.95
CA GLU A 86 35.79 17.75 -10.36
C GLU A 86 36.63 16.56 -9.89
N ALA A 87 36.36 16.07 -8.67
CA ALA A 87 36.91 14.81 -8.20
C ALA A 87 36.43 13.66 -9.07
N PHE A 88 35.20 13.68 -9.59
CA PHE A 88 34.69 12.61 -10.43
C PHE A 88 35.35 12.55 -11.80
N VAL A 89 35.77 13.66 -12.40
CA VAL A 89 36.34 13.65 -13.76
C VAL A 89 37.85 13.40 -13.73
N GLY A 90 38.57 14.05 -12.81
CA GLY A 90 40.00 13.79 -12.61
C GLY A 90 40.26 12.45 -11.91
N LYS A 91 39.37 12.05 -10.99
CA LYS A 91 39.46 10.75 -10.30
C LYS A 91 38.54 9.70 -10.87
N LEU A 92 37.79 9.86 -11.97
CA LEU A 92 37.21 8.69 -12.66
C LEU A 92 38.34 7.84 -13.23
N ALA A 93 39.38 8.47 -13.76
CA ALA A 93 40.62 7.77 -14.13
C ALA A 93 41.20 7.05 -12.91
N ILE A 94 41.21 7.70 -11.73
CA ILE A 94 41.77 7.12 -10.49
C ILE A 94 40.86 6.07 -9.82
N LEU A 95 39.53 6.23 -9.89
CA LEU A 95 38.48 5.39 -9.28
C LEU A 95 38.20 4.17 -10.17
N VAL A 96 38.32 4.32 -11.50
CA VAL A 96 38.42 3.19 -12.45
C VAL A 96 39.75 2.44 -12.24
N THR A 97 40.85 3.12 -11.85
CA THR A 97 42.09 2.45 -11.44
C THR A 97 42.16 2.02 -9.97
N PHE A 98 41.15 2.33 -9.15
CA PHE A 98 41.01 1.80 -7.79
C PHE A 98 39.89 0.75 -7.81
N PRO A 99 40.15 -0.43 -8.40
CA PRO A 99 39.17 -1.52 -8.46
C PRO A 99 38.65 -1.89 -7.08
N GLY A 100 39.43 -1.60 -6.01
CA GLY A 100 39.06 -1.84 -4.62
C GLY A 100 37.68 -1.31 -4.22
N ASN A 101 37.30 -0.08 -4.56
CA ASN A 101 36.03 0.51 -4.08
C ASN A 101 34.81 -0.05 -4.81
N ILE A 102 34.91 -0.25 -6.13
CA ILE A 102 33.85 -0.89 -6.92
C ILE A 102 33.68 -2.34 -6.49
N ILE A 103 34.81 -3.05 -6.25
CA ILE A 103 34.80 -4.41 -5.70
C ILE A 103 34.16 -4.41 -4.32
N LEU A 104 34.46 -3.46 -3.42
CA LEU A 104 33.88 -3.42 -2.07
C LEU A 104 32.37 -3.20 -2.10
N VAL A 105 31.87 -2.29 -2.94
CA VAL A 105 30.42 -2.06 -3.10
C VAL A 105 29.75 -3.29 -3.72
N ALA A 106 30.33 -3.86 -4.77
CA ALA A 106 29.81 -5.07 -5.40
C ALA A 106 29.80 -6.27 -4.43
N LEU A 107 30.83 -6.41 -3.60
CA LEU A 107 30.96 -7.45 -2.59
C LEU A 107 29.95 -7.23 -1.46
N PHE A 108 29.72 -5.98 -1.04
CA PHE A 108 28.69 -5.65 -0.06
C PHE A 108 27.27 -5.96 -0.57
N ILE A 109 26.95 -5.55 -1.81
CA ILE A 109 25.68 -5.89 -2.47
C ILE A 109 25.53 -7.42 -2.59
N SER A 110 26.60 -8.12 -2.96
CA SER A 110 26.59 -9.58 -3.09
C SER A 110 26.37 -10.28 -1.75
N ILE A 111 27.09 -9.88 -0.68
CA ILE A 111 26.87 -10.41 0.67
C ILE A 111 25.44 -10.13 1.12
N PHE A 112 24.94 -8.92 0.90
CA PHE A 112 23.58 -8.55 1.29
C PHE A 112 22.53 -9.39 0.55
N LEU A 113 22.68 -9.60 -0.76
CA LEU A 113 21.81 -10.49 -1.54
C LEU A 113 21.90 -11.95 -1.07
N VAL A 114 23.07 -12.42 -0.65
CA VAL A 114 23.24 -13.76 -0.08
C VAL A 114 22.53 -13.87 1.28
N ILE A 115 22.72 -12.91 2.18
CA ILE A 115 22.02 -12.89 3.49
C ILE A 115 20.51 -12.84 3.27
N TYR A 116 20.04 -11.97 2.36
CA TYR A 116 18.64 -11.86 1.99
C TYR A 116 18.09 -13.17 1.44
N SER A 117 18.79 -13.83 0.52
CA SER A 117 18.34 -15.10 -0.06
C SER A 117 18.29 -16.23 0.98
N LEU A 118 19.27 -16.29 1.90
CA LEU A 118 19.28 -17.25 3.01
C LEU A 118 18.11 -17.00 3.98
N GLN A 119 17.84 -15.74 4.31
CA GLN A 119 16.74 -15.38 5.21
C GLN A 119 15.38 -15.62 4.55
N SER A 120 15.23 -15.29 3.27
CA SER A 120 14.03 -15.59 2.47
C SER A 120 13.78 -17.10 2.41
N LYS A 121 14.83 -17.91 2.20
CA LYS A 121 14.72 -19.37 2.17
C LYS A 121 14.29 -19.95 3.52
N ARG A 122 14.88 -19.48 4.62
CA ARG A 122 14.47 -19.90 5.98
C ARG A 122 13.02 -19.55 6.29
N ASN A 123 12.57 -18.35 5.90
CA ASN A 123 11.19 -17.94 6.11
C ASN A 123 10.22 -18.76 5.25
N SER A 124 10.60 -19.07 4.01
CA SER A 124 9.80 -19.93 3.12
C SER A 124 9.63 -21.34 3.69
N GLN A 125 10.70 -21.92 4.24
CA GLN A 125 10.62 -23.24 4.89
C GLN A 125 9.72 -23.24 6.11
N LYS A 126 9.83 -22.21 6.97
CA LYS A 126 8.93 -22.06 8.12
C LYS A 126 7.48 -21.88 7.70
N LEU A 127 7.24 -21.13 6.63
CA LEU A 127 5.90 -20.93 6.08
C LEU A 127 5.31 -22.28 5.63
N GLU A 128 6.09 -23.07 4.89
CA GLU A 128 5.69 -24.39 4.40
C GLU A 128 5.43 -25.38 5.55
N GLU A 129 6.29 -25.40 6.58
CA GLU A 129 6.08 -26.24 7.76
C GLU A 129 4.81 -25.85 8.53
N THR A 130 4.54 -24.54 8.67
CA THR A 130 3.34 -24.05 9.36
C THR A 130 2.07 -24.36 8.55
N LYS A 131 2.15 -24.25 7.23
CA LYS A 131 1.08 -24.62 6.30
C LYS A 131 0.76 -26.11 6.38
N ASN A 132 1.77 -26.97 6.35
CA ASN A 132 1.57 -28.42 6.49
C ASN A 132 0.96 -28.80 7.86
N LYS A 133 1.33 -28.10 8.94
CA LYS A 133 0.71 -28.31 10.27
C LYS A 133 -0.76 -27.89 10.29
N LEU A 134 -1.09 -26.79 9.61
CA LEU A 134 -2.46 -26.31 9.47
C LEU A 134 -3.30 -27.32 8.68
N ASP A 135 -2.81 -27.78 7.54
CA ASP A 135 -3.48 -28.75 6.67
C ASP A 135 -3.71 -30.09 7.41
N ASN A 136 -2.73 -30.56 8.19
CA ASN A 136 -2.87 -31.77 9.02
C ASN A 136 -3.90 -31.60 10.14
N ALA A 137 -3.92 -30.44 10.82
CA ALA A 137 -4.88 -30.16 11.88
C ALA A 137 -6.32 -30.05 11.33
N GLU A 138 -6.48 -29.47 10.13
CA GLU A 138 -7.75 -29.39 9.42
C GLU A 138 -8.23 -30.79 9.00
N ALA A 139 -7.34 -31.63 8.45
CA ALA A 139 -7.65 -33.02 8.12
C ALA A 139 -8.08 -33.86 9.33
N GLU A 140 -7.43 -33.71 10.49
CA GLU A 140 -7.80 -34.42 11.72
C GLU A 140 -9.19 -33.99 12.24
N LEU A 141 -9.52 -32.69 12.14
CA LEU A 141 -10.83 -32.15 12.48
C LEU A 141 -11.93 -32.76 11.59
N ILE A 142 -11.72 -32.78 10.28
CA ILE A 142 -12.66 -33.35 9.31
C ILE A 142 -12.89 -34.84 9.58
N ALA A 143 -11.81 -35.62 9.78
CA ALA A 143 -11.89 -37.06 10.03
C ALA A 143 -12.71 -37.38 11.28
N ARG A 144 -12.58 -36.59 12.35
CA ARG A 144 -13.34 -36.77 13.60
C ARG A 144 -14.81 -36.37 13.44
N GLN A 145 -15.11 -35.31 12.71
CA GLN A 145 -16.49 -34.85 12.50
C GLN A 145 -17.31 -35.79 11.61
N GLN A 146 -16.66 -36.51 10.69
CA GLN A 146 -17.32 -37.53 9.86
C GLN A 146 -17.79 -38.78 10.64
N SER A 147 -17.41 -38.97 11.91
CA SER A 147 -17.76 -40.18 12.66
C SER A 147 -19.23 -40.26 13.13
N SER A 148 -19.98 -39.15 13.16
CA SER A 148 -21.39 -39.08 13.62
C SER A 148 -22.34 -38.61 12.52
N LEU A 149 -23.53 -39.21 12.38
CA LEU A 149 -24.45 -38.97 11.25
C LEU A 149 -25.31 -37.70 11.43
N GLU A 150 -25.80 -37.43 12.65
CA GLU A 150 -26.48 -36.16 12.97
C GLU A 150 -25.49 -34.99 13.05
N SER A 151 -24.30 -35.24 13.60
CA SER A 151 -23.24 -34.23 13.60
C SER A 151 -22.78 -33.92 12.18
N ARG A 152 -22.78 -34.89 11.25
CA ARG A 152 -22.49 -34.66 9.83
C ARG A 152 -23.44 -33.63 9.22
N LYS A 153 -24.75 -33.76 9.42
CA LYS A 153 -25.74 -32.85 8.82
C LYS A 153 -25.62 -31.42 9.37
N MET A 154 -25.58 -31.28 10.70
CA MET A 154 -25.47 -29.97 11.35
C MET A 154 -24.10 -29.33 11.08
N TYR A 155 -23.05 -30.13 11.00
CA TYR A 155 -21.71 -29.69 10.60
C TYR A 155 -21.71 -29.16 9.17
N TRP A 156 -22.27 -29.88 8.20
CA TRP A 156 -22.27 -29.45 6.81
C TRP A 156 -23.03 -28.13 6.61
N GLU A 157 -24.18 -27.93 7.24
CA GLU A 157 -24.89 -26.65 7.17
C GLU A 157 -24.08 -25.50 7.81
N THR A 158 -23.55 -25.74 9.01
CA THR A 158 -22.77 -24.72 9.72
C THR A 158 -21.47 -24.39 8.99
N GLU A 159 -20.82 -25.40 8.43
CA GLU A 159 -19.56 -25.26 7.72
C GLU A 159 -19.76 -24.61 6.35
N LEU A 160 -20.86 -24.88 5.64
CA LEU A 160 -21.18 -24.19 4.39
C LEU A 160 -21.46 -22.70 4.63
N ILE A 161 -22.20 -22.36 5.70
CA ILE A 161 -22.45 -20.97 6.11
C ILE A 161 -21.16 -20.30 6.58
N ARG A 162 -20.33 -21.01 7.35
CA ARG A 162 -19.05 -20.49 7.83
C ARG A 162 -18.07 -20.27 6.70
N VAL A 163 -17.89 -21.24 5.80
CA VAL A 163 -16.98 -21.16 4.64
C VAL A 163 -17.47 -20.09 3.67
N SER A 164 -18.78 -19.95 3.44
CA SER A 164 -19.31 -18.87 2.60
C SER A 164 -19.08 -17.48 3.21
N ASN A 165 -19.40 -17.29 4.50
CA ASN A 165 -19.18 -16.02 5.19
C ASN A 165 -17.69 -15.69 5.36
N GLN A 166 -16.88 -16.69 5.69
CA GLN A 166 -15.44 -16.56 5.84
C GLN A 166 -14.79 -16.28 4.48
N ALA A 167 -15.17 -16.99 3.42
CA ALA A 167 -14.74 -16.69 2.06
C ALA A 167 -15.09 -15.25 1.68
N VAL A 168 -16.32 -14.78 1.93
CA VAL A 168 -16.73 -13.39 1.67
C VAL A 168 -15.90 -12.38 2.48
N SER A 169 -15.56 -12.69 3.73
CA SER A 169 -14.75 -11.81 4.59
C SER A 169 -13.25 -11.82 4.28
N GLU A 170 -12.69 -12.95 3.84
CA GLU A 170 -11.26 -13.16 3.59
C GLU A 170 -10.86 -12.86 2.14
N LEU A 171 -11.80 -12.99 1.19
CA LEU A 171 -11.64 -12.59 -0.21
C LEU A 171 -11.10 -11.16 -0.29
N ILE A 172 -11.64 -10.29 0.55
CA ILE A 172 -11.42 -8.85 0.53
C ILE A 172 -9.94 -8.38 0.46
N ASP A 173 -8.92 -9.14 0.92
CA ASP A 173 -7.54 -8.61 0.94
C ASP A 173 -6.36 -9.58 0.61
N ASN A 174 -6.51 -10.90 0.37
CA ASN A 174 -5.33 -11.80 0.19
C ASN A 174 -5.42 -12.75 -1.03
N GLU A 175 -4.32 -12.90 -1.77
CA GLU A 175 -4.23 -13.63 -3.06
C GLU A 175 -3.97 -15.13 -2.87
N GLU A 176 -3.29 -15.54 -1.80
CA GLU A 176 -3.15 -16.97 -1.47
C GLU A 176 -4.50 -17.58 -1.05
N LEU A 177 -5.32 -16.77 -0.39
CA LEU A 177 -6.68 -17.12 0.02
C LEU A 177 -7.65 -17.22 -1.16
N TYR A 178 -7.36 -16.60 -2.30
CA TYR A 178 -8.18 -16.76 -3.50
C TYR A 178 -8.13 -18.20 -4.03
N ASN A 179 -6.93 -18.79 -4.07
CA ASN A 179 -6.75 -20.17 -4.52
C ASN A 179 -7.40 -21.15 -3.54
N SER A 180 -7.30 -20.90 -2.23
CA SER A 180 -7.99 -21.73 -1.24
C SER A 180 -9.50 -21.56 -1.29
N VAL A 181 -10.03 -20.38 -1.62
CA VAL A 181 -11.47 -20.16 -1.83
C VAL A 181 -11.97 -20.85 -3.09
N ILE A 182 -11.20 -20.86 -4.19
CA ILE A 182 -11.54 -21.65 -5.39
C ILE A 182 -11.53 -23.15 -5.05
N GLN A 183 -10.51 -23.61 -4.35
CA GLN A 183 -10.40 -25.01 -3.93
C GLN A 183 -11.57 -25.41 -3.02
N ARG A 184 -11.86 -24.60 -1.99
CA ARG A 184 -13.00 -24.83 -1.08
C ARG A 184 -14.34 -24.75 -1.79
N ARG A 185 -14.47 -23.93 -2.84
CA ARG A 185 -15.66 -23.92 -3.69
C ARG A 185 -15.79 -25.26 -4.44
N GLN A 186 -14.70 -25.77 -5.02
CA GLN A 186 -14.71 -27.06 -5.70
C GLN A 186 -15.03 -28.20 -4.73
N GLU A 187 -14.42 -28.21 -3.55
CA GLU A 187 -14.73 -29.16 -2.48
C GLU A 187 -16.20 -29.09 -2.07
N ALA A 188 -16.76 -27.89 -1.87
CA ALA A 188 -18.18 -27.72 -1.59
C ALA A 188 -19.05 -28.26 -2.74
N GLN A 189 -18.67 -28.03 -3.99
CA GLN A 189 -19.37 -28.53 -5.17
C GLN A 189 -19.34 -30.07 -5.26
N ASP A 190 -18.21 -30.68 -4.90
CA ASP A 190 -18.05 -32.13 -4.84
C ASP A 190 -18.90 -32.74 -3.72
N ILE A 191 -18.87 -32.15 -2.52
CA ILE A 191 -19.71 -32.55 -1.38
C ILE A 191 -21.19 -32.48 -1.75
N LEU A 192 -21.59 -31.44 -2.47
CA LEU A 192 -22.97 -31.27 -2.91
C LEU A 192 -23.42 -32.31 -3.92
N SER A 193 -22.55 -32.66 -4.86
CA SER A 193 -22.84 -33.74 -5.82
C SER A 193 -23.06 -35.09 -5.11
N GLN A 194 -22.40 -35.31 -3.97
CA GLN A 194 -22.62 -36.51 -3.14
C GLN A 194 -23.96 -36.44 -2.39
N ILE A 195 -24.31 -35.26 -1.85
CA ILE A 195 -25.57 -35.05 -1.12
C ILE A 195 -26.79 -35.08 -2.06
N GLU A 196 -26.63 -34.71 -3.34
CA GLU A 196 -27.70 -34.79 -4.36
C GLU A 196 -28.30 -36.19 -4.46
N GLN A 197 -27.49 -37.23 -4.26
CA GLN A 197 -27.93 -38.62 -4.30
C GLN A 197 -28.84 -38.99 -3.10
N GLU A 198 -28.84 -38.20 -2.02
CA GLU A 198 -29.59 -38.48 -0.79
C GLU A 198 -30.96 -37.80 -0.71
N ASN A 199 -31.37 -37.03 -1.75
CA ASN A 199 -32.74 -36.53 -1.95
C ASN A 199 -33.33 -35.65 -0.81
N TYR A 200 -32.50 -35.07 0.06
CA TYR A 200 -32.94 -34.44 1.32
C TYR A 200 -32.67 -32.92 1.44
N VAL A 201 -32.19 -32.25 0.40
CA VAL A 201 -31.68 -30.86 0.50
C VAL A 201 -32.40 -29.88 -0.43
N ASP A 202 -32.66 -28.68 0.10
CA ASP A 202 -33.29 -27.54 -0.57
C ASP A 202 -32.31 -26.86 -1.56
N TRP A 203 -32.11 -27.51 -2.71
CA TRP A 203 -31.19 -27.13 -3.79
C TRP A 203 -31.19 -25.64 -4.20
N PRO A 204 -32.33 -24.94 -4.33
CA PRO A 204 -32.37 -23.55 -4.80
C PRO A 204 -31.60 -22.57 -3.91
N ARG A 205 -31.72 -22.70 -2.58
CA ARG A 205 -31.01 -21.82 -1.63
C ARG A 205 -29.52 -21.97 -1.73
N LEU A 206 -29.09 -23.19 -1.96
CA LEU A 206 -27.70 -23.55 -1.92
C LEU A 206 -27.00 -23.19 -3.24
N GLN A 207 -27.70 -23.34 -4.37
CA GLN A 207 -27.23 -22.86 -5.67
C GLN A 207 -27.11 -21.33 -5.73
N SER A 208 -28.00 -20.60 -5.05
CA SER A 208 -27.90 -19.15 -4.84
C SER A 208 -26.63 -18.77 -4.06
N ALA A 209 -26.29 -19.49 -2.99
CA ALA A 209 -25.09 -19.22 -2.20
C ALA A 209 -23.80 -19.43 -3.04
N ILE A 210 -23.72 -20.52 -3.82
CA ILE A 210 -22.56 -20.80 -4.68
C ILE A 210 -22.40 -19.73 -5.77
N THR A 211 -23.50 -19.31 -6.39
CA THR A 211 -23.46 -18.28 -7.45
C THR A 211 -23.03 -16.92 -6.91
N PHE A 212 -23.47 -16.54 -5.71
CA PHE A 212 -23.02 -15.32 -5.04
C PHE A 212 -21.50 -15.33 -4.79
N ILE A 213 -20.97 -16.43 -4.24
CA ILE A 213 -19.53 -16.61 -4.02
C ILE A 213 -18.77 -16.52 -5.36
N HIS A 214 -19.29 -17.15 -6.41
CA HIS A 214 -18.64 -17.12 -7.72
C HIS A 214 -18.56 -15.71 -8.32
N GLN A 215 -19.64 -14.94 -8.22
CA GLN A 215 -19.66 -13.55 -8.69
C GLN A 215 -18.68 -12.69 -7.90
N ALA A 216 -18.63 -12.83 -6.57
CA ALA A 216 -17.69 -12.11 -5.72
C ALA A 216 -16.22 -12.41 -6.12
N ILE A 217 -15.88 -13.68 -6.33
CA ILE A 217 -14.56 -14.14 -6.77
C ILE A 217 -14.18 -13.54 -8.13
N ILE A 218 -15.09 -13.52 -9.10
CA ILE A 218 -14.81 -12.99 -10.45
C ILE A 218 -14.54 -11.48 -10.39
N ILE A 219 -15.41 -10.73 -9.69
CA ILE A 219 -15.29 -9.28 -9.55
C ILE A 219 -13.95 -8.95 -8.91
N GLU A 220 -13.57 -9.65 -7.85
CA GLU A 220 -12.34 -9.37 -7.14
C GLU A 220 -11.08 -9.77 -7.93
N LYS A 221 -11.11 -10.92 -8.65
CA LYS A 221 -10.00 -11.30 -9.53
C LYS A 221 -9.73 -10.22 -10.57
N SER A 222 -10.80 -9.71 -11.19
CA SER A 222 -10.69 -8.66 -12.20
C SER A 222 -10.13 -7.36 -11.60
N GLN A 223 -10.51 -7.03 -10.36
CA GLN A 223 -9.97 -5.87 -9.64
C GLN A 223 -8.50 -6.05 -9.30
N LYS A 224 -8.08 -7.21 -8.75
CA LYS A 224 -6.69 -7.47 -8.36
C LYS A 224 -5.74 -7.54 -9.56
N GLN A 225 -6.12 -8.22 -10.64
CA GLN A 225 -5.27 -8.30 -11.84
C GLN A 225 -5.08 -6.93 -12.49
N SER A 226 -6.16 -6.15 -12.57
CA SER A 226 -6.10 -4.75 -12.99
C SER A 226 -5.18 -3.95 -12.06
N GLN A 227 -5.37 -4.07 -10.74
CA GLN A 227 -4.59 -3.35 -9.73
C GLN A 227 -3.08 -3.63 -9.82
N ARG A 228 -2.65 -4.88 -10.06
CA ARG A 228 -1.23 -5.22 -10.26
C ARG A 228 -0.64 -4.57 -11.50
N GLN A 229 -1.35 -4.62 -12.63
CA GLN A 229 -0.89 -3.96 -13.86
C GLN A 229 -0.78 -2.45 -13.66
N TRP A 230 -1.74 -1.85 -12.95
CA TRP A 230 -1.71 -0.42 -12.62
C TRP A 230 -0.61 -0.06 -11.63
N GLN A 231 -0.34 -0.88 -10.61
CA GLN A 231 0.78 -0.67 -9.68
C GLN A 231 2.12 -0.69 -10.42
N MET A 232 2.32 -1.66 -11.32
CA MET A 232 3.50 -1.70 -12.17
C MET A 232 3.60 -0.45 -13.07
N ALA A 233 2.48 0.00 -13.65
CA ALA A 233 2.45 1.23 -14.44
C ALA A 233 2.83 2.47 -13.60
N VAL A 234 2.34 2.60 -12.36
CA VAL A 234 2.71 3.69 -11.44
C VAL A 234 4.21 3.67 -11.13
N ILE A 235 4.75 2.49 -10.80
CA ILE A 235 6.18 2.33 -10.48
C ILE A 235 7.02 2.70 -11.70
N VAL A 236 6.70 2.17 -12.88
CA VAL A 236 7.39 2.48 -14.13
C VAL A 236 7.30 3.97 -14.46
N ALA A 237 6.12 4.58 -14.36
CA ALA A 237 5.93 6.01 -14.59
C ALA A 237 6.75 6.86 -13.60
N THR A 238 6.82 6.46 -12.33
CA THR A 238 7.62 7.15 -11.32
C THR A 238 9.12 7.05 -11.62
N VAL A 239 9.58 5.86 -12.03
CA VAL A 239 10.99 5.66 -12.43
C VAL A 239 11.32 6.47 -13.68
N ILE A 240 10.47 6.44 -14.71
CA ILE A 240 10.63 7.26 -15.92
C ILE A 240 10.68 8.74 -15.55
N TYR A 241 9.79 9.19 -14.66
CA TYR A 241 9.78 10.58 -14.20
C TYR A 241 11.07 10.96 -13.48
N ILE A 242 11.56 10.12 -12.55
CA ILE A 242 12.86 10.33 -11.90
C ILE A 242 13.97 10.40 -12.95
N VAL A 243 13.98 9.51 -13.94
CA VAL A 243 14.98 9.56 -15.01
C VAL A 243 14.88 10.87 -15.79
N ILE A 244 13.69 11.31 -16.21
CA ILE A 244 13.48 12.55 -16.96
C ILE A 244 13.90 13.77 -16.15
N VAL A 245 13.54 13.83 -14.87
CA VAL A 245 13.92 14.94 -13.99
C VAL A 245 15.41 14.93 -13.75
N PHE A 246 16.04 13.79 -13.47
CA PHE A 246 17.47 13.76 -13.15
C PHE A 246 18.40 13.69 -14.37
N LEU A 247 17.89 13.39 -15.58
CA LEU A 247 18.68 13.34 -16.82
C LEU A 247 19.47 14.65 -17.05
N PRO A 248 18.86 15.84 -16.98
CA PRO A 248 19.57 17.11 -17.18
C PRO A 248 20.65 17.36 -16.13
N LEU A 249 20.50 16.84 -14.90
CA LEU A 249 21.54 16.96 -13.86
C LEU A 249 22.77 16.09 -14.20
N ILE A 250 22.55 14.93 -14.85
CA ILE A 250 23.63 13.99 -15.21
C ILE A 250 24.36 14.47 -16.48
N PHE A 251 23.61 14.85 -17.51
CA PHE A 251 24.17 15.22 -18.82
C PHE A 251 24.48 16.71 -18.96
N GLY A 252 23.98 17.55 -18.06
CA GLY A 252 24.08 19.01 -18.10
C GLY A 252 25.45 19.59 -17.72
N ARG A 253 26.51 18.79 -17.62
CA ARG A 253 27.86 19.28 -17.29
C ARG A 253 28.37 20.37 -18.25
N ASN A 254 27.85 20.44 -19.48
CA ASN A 254 28.15 21.47 -20.47
C ASN A 254 26.96 22.39 -20.78
N TRP A 255 25.83 22.22 -20.09
CA TRP A 255 24.75 23.19 -20.21
C TRP A 255 25.12 24.33 -19.28
N GLN A 256 25.17 25.55 -19.79
CA GLN A 256 25.20 26.75 -18.97
C GLN A 256 23.93 26.73 -18.10
N LEU A 257 23.96 26.02 -16.96
CA LEU A 257 22.83 25.70 -16.07
C LEU A 257 22.17 26.93 -15.41
N LEU A 258 22.57 28.12 -15.85
CA LEU A 258 22.07 29.44 -15.52
C LEU A 258 21.48 30.18 -16.74
N GLU A 259 21.56 29.64 -17.95
CA GLU A 259 20.80 30.18 -19.09
C GLU A 259 19.32 29.92 -18.81
N LEU A 260 18.71 30.95 -18.23
CA LEU A 260 17.29 31.19 -18.10
C LEU A 260 16.56 30.54 -19.28
N ILE A 261 15.50 29.77 -19.00
CA ILE A 261 14.55 29.41 -20.06
C ILE A 261 14.18 30.75 -20.74
N PRO A 262 14.46 30.93 -22.04
CA PRO A 262 14.44 32.25 -22.68
C PRO A 262 13.05 32.92 -22.67
N VAL A 263 12.02 32.18 -22.25
CA VAL A 263 10.65 32.65 -22.18
C VAL A 263 10.30 33.28 -20.80
N TYR A 264 11.00 32.96 -19.70
CA TYR A 264 10.49 33.30 -18.35
C TYR A 264 11.50 33.65 -17.26
N SER A 265 12.79 33.68 -17.54
CA SER A 265 13.81 34.03 -16.54
C SER A 265 13.86 33.17 -15.26
N VAL A 266 13.23 32.01 -15.25
CA VAL A 266 13.22 31.09 -14.10
C VAL A 266 14.45 30.17 -14.19
N PRO A 267 15.35 30.16 -13.19
CA PRO A 267 16.45 29.20 -13.12
C PRO A 267 15.94 27.76 -13.14
N TRP A 268 16.49 26.94 -14.04
CA TRP A 268 16.12 25.52 -14.17
C TRP A 268 16.21 24.77 -12.84
N ALA A 269 17.23 25.07 -12.06
CA ALA A 269 17.46 24.41 -10.79
C ALA A 269 16.33 24.63 -9.77
N ILE A 270 15.62 25.76 -9.80
CA ILE A 270 14.45 26.00 -8.91
C ILE A 270 13.27 25.13 -9.34
N VAL A 271 13.03 25.02 -10.65
CA VAL A 271 12.00 24.14 -11.22
C VAL A 271 12.26 22.69 -10.83
N MET A 272 13.52 22.27 -10.87
CA MET A 272 13.98 20.94 -10.48
C MET A 272 13.77 20.66 -8.99
N TRP A 273 13.99 21.66 -8.13
CA TRP A 273 13.67 21.52 -6.71
C TRP A 273 12.16 21.41 -6.46
N GLY A 274 11.32 22.10 -7.24
CA GLY A 274 9.86 21.90 -7.21
C GLY A 274 9.43 20.51 -7.66
N ALA A 275 10.03 20.01 -8.73
CA ALA A 275 9.87 18.62 -9.18
C ALA A 275 10.25 17.63 -8.07
N ALA A 276 11.36 17.85 -7.36
CA ALA A 276 11.78 17.01 -6.23
C ALA A 276 10.81 17.10 -5.04
N GLY A 277 10.29 18.28 -4.72
CA GLY A 277 9.28 18.49 -3.69
C GLY A 277 8.00 17.70 -3.96
N SER A 278 7.52 17.73 -5.20
CA SER A 278 6.33 16.97 -5.61
C SER A 278 6.54 15.45 -5.48
N LEU A 279 7.74 14.96 -5.80
CA LEU A 279 8.10 13.55 -5.64
C LEU A 279 8.11 13.16 -4.15
N ALA A 280 8.69 14.02 -3.29
CA ALA A 280 8.67 13.81 -1.85
C ALA A 280 7.23 13.76 -1.29
N HIS A 281 6.33 14.58 -1.83
CA HIS A 281 4.91 14.55 -1.45
C HIS A 281 4.23 13.23 -1.85
N ILE A 282 4.49 12.74 -3.07
CA ILE A 282 4.00 11.45 -3.54
C ILE A 282 4.48 10.33 -2.61
N LEU A 283 5.78 10.29 -2.31
CA LEU A 283 6.36 9.30 -1.38
C LEU A 283 5.73 9.38 0.02
N HIS A 284 5.59 10.58 0.56
CA HIS A 284 4.98 10.81 1.88
C HIS A 284 3.53 10.30 1.92
N ARG A 285 2.75 10.56 0.86
CA ARG A 285 1.37 10.07 0.76
C ARG A 285 1.32 8.55 0.68
N PHE A 286 2.16 7.92 -0.14
CA PHE A 286 2.25 6.46 -0.23
C PHE A 286 2.66 5.82 1.09
N TYR A 287 3.53 6.48 1.87
CA TYR A 287 3.96 5.98 3.16
C TYR A 287 2.83 6.04 4.22
N ASN A 288 2.06 7.13 4.23
CA ASN A 288 1.02 7.37 5.23
C ASN A 288 -0.33 6.74 4.90
N GLN A 289 -0.68 6.59 3.62
CA GLN A 289 -1.95 5.98 3.20
C GLN A 289 -1.81 4.45 3.10
N ARG A 290 -1.77 3.78 4.25
CA ARG A 290 -1.92 2.32 4.35
C ARG A 290 -3.41 1.95 4.33
N GLY A 291 -4.03 1.95 3.16
CA GLY A 291 -5.45 1.61 3.00
C GLY A 291 -5.85 1.43 1.54
N ARG A 292 -7.11 1.05 1.24
CA ARG A 292 -7.62 0.84 -0.13
C ARG A 292 -7.56 2.12 -0.98
N VAL A 293 -6.42 2.33 -1.61
CA VAL A 293 -6.15 3.35 -2.63
C VAL A 293 -7.04 3.08 -3.84
N ARG A 294 -7.82 4.07 -4.29
CA ARG A 294 -8.60 3.95 -5.53
C ARG A 294 -7.67 4.33 -6.68
N PHE A 295 -7.01 3.31 -7.24
CA PHE A 295 -5.89 3.46 -8.18
C PHE A 295 -6.20 4.30 -9.43
N ASP A 296 -7.45 4.34 -9.88
CA ASP A 296 -7.87 5.13 -11.05
C ASP A 296 -7.74 6.65 -10.81
N VAL A 297 -8.19 7.11 -9.65
CA VAL A 297 -8.09 8.51 -9.24
C VAL A 297 -6.66 8.81 -8.79
N GLU A 298 -6.03 7.88 -8.06
CA GLU A 298 -4.67 8.06 -7.56
C GLU A 298 -3.64 8.18 -8.69
N LEU A 299 -3.76 7.42 -9.78
CA LEU A 299 -2.82 7.48 -10.90
C LEU A 299 -2.85 8.85 -11.60
N ARG A 300 -4.05 9.37 -11.88
CA ARG A 300 -4.20 10.72 -12.46
C ARG A 300 -3.55 11.76 -11.56
N TRP A 301 -3.73 11.60 -10.25
CA TRP A 301 -3.09 12.48 -9.26
C TRP A 301 -1.57 12.33 -9.25
N VAL A 302 -1.02 11.10 -9.25
CA VAL A 302 0.44 10.85 -9.28
C VAL A 302 1.09 11.39 -10.56
N LEU A 303 0.42 11.34 -11.70
CA LEU A 303 0.92 11.90 -12.97
C LEU A 303 0.79 13.42 -13.04
N ALA A 304 -0.28 14.00 -12.48
CA ALA A 304 -0.47 15.45 -12.47
C ALA A 304 0.45 16.15 -11.46
N ARG A 305 0.73 15.50 -10.33
CA ARG A 305 1.46 16.09 -9.21
C ARG A 305 2.84 16.65 -9.55
N PRO A 306 3.66 15.99 -10.39
CA PRO A 306 4.95 16.52 -10.73
C PRO A 306 4.90 17.72 -11.68
N MET A 307 3.96 17.71 -12.62
CA MET A 307 3.67 18.89 -13.45
C MET A 307 3.24 20.07 -12.59
N ILE A 308 2.38 19.81 -11.59
CA ILE A 308 1.99 20.81 -10.59
C ILE A 308 3.22 21.34 -9.84
N GLY A 309 4.12 20.48 -9.34
CA GLY A 309 5.31 20.95 -8.62
C GLY A 309 6.27 21.80 -9.45
N ILE A 310 6.45 21.47 -10.73
CA ILE A 310 7.21 22.26 -11.70
C ILE A 310 6.57 23.64 -11.90
N LEU A 311 5.26 23.69 -12.14
CA LEU A 311 4.54 24.95 -12.32
C LEU A 311 4.56 25.79 -11.04
N MET A 312 4.33 25.17 -9.88
CA MET A 312 4.24 25.89 -8.61
C MET A 312 5.56 26.47 -8.16
N SER A 313 6.67 25.77 -8.38
CA SER A 313 8.00 26.33 -8.09
C SER A 313 8.33 27.51 -9.01
N GLY A 314 7.96 27.46 -10.29
CA GLY A 314 8.13 28.58 -11.22
C GLY A 314 7.30 29.81 -10.84
N VAL A 315 6.01 29.62 -10.54
CA VAL A 315 5.12 30.71 -10.08
C VAL A 315 5.62 31.30 -8.75
N SER A 316 6.03 30.45 -7.81
CA SER A 316 6.56 30.90 -6.52
C SER A 316 7.83 31.72 -6.69
N TYR A 317 8.72 31.31 -7.59
CA TYR A 317 9.91 32.09 -7.92
C TYR A 317 9.55 33.46 -8.48
N MET A 318 8.65 33.54 -9.46
CA MET A 318 8.20 34.82 -10.04
C MET A 318 7.52 35.74 -9.02
N ALA A 319 6.70 35.18 -8.13
CA ALA A 319 6.03 35.93 -7.08
C ALA A 319 7.02 36.58 -6.11
N ILE A 320 8.14 35.90 -5.83
CA ILE A 320 9.17 36.42 -4.93
C ILE A 320 10.10 37.39 -5.68
N SER A 321 10.54 37.04 -6.89
CA SER A 321 11.45 37.88 -7.66
C SER A 321 10.82 39.20 -8.12
N SER A 322 9.50 39.23 -8.32
CA SER A 322 8.75 40.48 -8.58
C SER A 322 8.63 41.39 -7.35
N GLY A 323 9.09 40.95 -6.16
CA GLY A 323 8.96 41.71 -4.91
C GLY A 323 7.53 41.71 -4.35
N LEU A 324 6.61 40.95 -4.95
CA LEU A 324 5.22 40.79 -4.50
C LEU A 324 5.15 40.16 -3.11
N VAL A 325 6.09 39.25 -2.83
CA VAL A 325 6.35 38.72 -1.49
C VAL A 325 7.62 39.39 -0.99
N VAL A 326 7.47 40.47 -0.22
CA VAL A 326 8.60 41.20 0.38
C VAL A 326 9.24 40.34 1.46
N LEU A 327 10.19 39.50 1.08
CA LEU A 327 11.10 38.81 2.00
C LEU A 327 12.34 39.67 2.33
N GLY A 328 12.38 40.93 1.89
CA GLY A 328 13.44 41.88 2.24
C GLY A 328 14.77 41.70 1.49
N SER A 329 14.84 40.77 0.53
CA SER A 329 16.00 40.52 -0.33
C SER A 329 15.67 40.87 -1.78
N GLN A 330 16.46 41.73 -2.44
CA GLN A 330 16.39 41.87 -3.89
C GLN A 330 16.74 40.54 -4.57
N PRO A 331 16.07 40.18 -5.69
CA PRO A 331 16.45 39.00 -6.45
C PRO A 331 17.88 39.16 -6.95
N PRO A 332 18.77 38.19 -6.70
CA PRO A 332 20.13 38.29 -7.20
C PRO A 332 20.14 38.19 -8.72
N ASP A 333 20.97 39.02 -9.36
CA ASP A 333 21.25 38.88 -10.79
C ASP A 333 21.80 37.47 -11.06
N ALA A 334 21.30 36.83 -12.13
CA ALA A 334 21.57 35.43 -12.44
C ALA A 334 23.07 35.09 -12.58
N THR A 335 23.92 36.10 -12.78
CA THR A 335 25.37 35.95 -12.91
C THR A 335 26.15 36.08 -11.60
N GLU A 336 25.56 36.61 -10.52
CA GLU A 336 26.26 36.86 -9.24
C GLU A 336 25.49 36.37 -8.00
N ALA A 337 24.42 35.60 -8.19
CA ALA A 337 23.69 34.99 -7.08
C ALA A 337 24.63 34.18 -6.18
N THR A 338 24.72 34.57 -4.91
CA THR A 338 25.46 33.79 -3.94
C THR A 338 24.78 32.43 -3.77
N LEU A 339 25.57 31.37 -3.57
CA LEU A 339 25.05 30.02 -3.30
C LEU A 339 23.98 29.99 -2.19
N ALA A 340 24.08 30.91 -1.22
CA ALA A 340 23.13 31.09 -0.14
C ALA A 340 21.76 31.61 -0.61
N GLU A 341 21.74 32.66 -1.45
CA GLU A 341 20.49 33.21 -1.99
C GLU A 341 19.80 32.19 -2.89
N PHE A 342 20.57 31.53 -3.76
CA PHE A 342 20.05 30.44 -4.60
C PHE A 342 19.44 29.32 -3.74
N GLY A 343 20.07 28.97 -2.62
CA GLY A 343 19.58 27.97 -1.67
C GLY A 343 18.19 28.29 -1.12
N ILE A 344 17.89 29.57 -0.83
CA ILE A 344 16.57 29.99 -0.35
C ILE A 344 15.51 29.76 -1.42
N TYR A 345 15.76 30.18 -2.66
CA TYR A 345 14.81 29.97 -3.76
C TYR A 345 14.60 28.49 -4.08
N ALA A 346 15.66 27.68 -3.99
CA ALA A 346 15.57 26.23 -4.15
C ALA A 346 14.68 25.59 -3.07
N VAL A 347 14.86 25.97 -1.80
CA VAL A 347 14.01 25.48 -0.68
C VAL A 347 12.56 25.90 -0.87
N ILE A 348 12.32 27.14 -1.31
CA ILE A 348 10.95 27.61 -1.59
C ILE A 348 10.34 26.85 -2.76
N GLY A 349 11.09 26.62 -3.83
CA GLY A 349 10.67 25.81 -4.96
C GLY A 349 10.27 24.40 -4.51
N PHE A 350 11.11 23.77 -3.67
CA PHE A 350 10.81 22.47 -3.07
C PHE A 350 9.54 22.50 -2.23
N LEU A 351 9.38 23.47 -1.33
CA LEU A 351 8.18 23.59 -0.49
C LEU A 351 6.91 23.82 -1.30
N ALA A 352 7.00 24.61 -2.39
CA ALA A 352 5.90 24.83 -3.33
C ALA A 352 5.49 23.54 -4.05
N GLY A 353 6.45 22.69 -4.44
CA GLY A 353 6.14 21.38 -4.99
C GLY A 353 5.63 20.37 -3.97
N PHE A 354 6.10 20.47 -2.71
CA PHE A 354 5.77 19.53 -1.65
C PHE A 354 4.39 19.77 -1.01
N SER A 355 3.97 21.02 -0.84
CA SER A 355 2.81 21.37 -0.02
C SER A 355 1.75 22.18 -0.79
N ASP A 356 0.58 21.58 -1.02
CA ASP A 356 -0.57 22.28 -1.63
C ASP A 356 -0.97 23.51 -0.81
N ARG A 357 -0.98 23.37 0.52
CA ARG A 357 -1.35 24.47 1.43
C ARG A 357 -0.38 25.65 1.33
N PHE A 358 0.89 25.38 1.05
CA PHE A 358 1.87 26.44 0.85
C PHE A 358 1.56 27.20 -0.43
N PHE A 359 1.27 26.47 -1.50
CA PHE A 359 0.89 27.06 -2.78
C PHE A 359 -0.42 27.87 -2.71
N GLU A 360 -1.46 27.34 -2.07
CA GLU A 360 -2.73 28.05 -1.83
C GLU A 360 -2.50 29.40 -1.14
N ARG A 361 -1.58 29.46 -0.18
CA ARG A 361 -1.20 30.70 0.49
C ARG A 361 -0.50 31.69 -0.44
N ILE A 362 0.40 31.21 -1.31
CA ILE A 362 1.05 32.08 -2.30
C ILE A 362 0.02 32.65 -3.27
N ILE A 363 -0.91 31.84 -3.80
CA ILE A 363 -1.98 32.37 -4.67
C ILE A 363 -2.81 33.41 -3.92
N ALA A 364 -3.21 33.12 -2.68
CA ALA A 364 -4.00 34.06 -1.89
C ALA A 364 -3.28 35.41 -1.74
N LEU A 365 -1.97 35.40 -1.49
CA LEU A 365 -1.14 36.60 -1.42
C LEU A 365 -1.05 37.33 -2.77
N LEU A 366 -0.89 36.60 -3.88
CA LEU A 366 -0.88 37.19 -5.22
C LEU A 366 -2.23 37.86 -5.54
N THR A 367 -3.33 37.19 -5.24
CA THR A 367 -4.68 37.74 -5.50
C THR A 367 -5.00 38.97 -4.64
N SER A 368 -4.55 38.99 -3.38
CA SER A 368 -4.79 40.15 -2.52
C SER A 368 -3.98 41.38 -2.97
N ALA A 369 -2.74 41.16 -3.44
CA ALA A 369 -1.91 42.24 -3.96
C ALA A 369 -2.48 42.84 -5.25
N VAL A 370 -3.03 42.03 -6.16
CA VAL A 370 -3.72 42.53 -7.37
C VAL A 370 -4.96 43.36 -7.02
N ASN A 371 -5.76 42.93 -6.04
CA ASN A 371 -6.95 43.69 -5.62
C ASN A 371 -6.59 45.03 -4.95
N LEU A 372 -5.44 45.10 -4.28
CA LEU A 372 -4.93 46.34 -3.67
C LEU A 372 -4.52 47.37 -4.72
N SER A 373 -3.89 46.95 -5.83
CA SER A 373 -3.53 47.87 -6.92
C SER A 373 -4.75 48.49 -7.59
N ASP A 374 -5.82 47.70 -7.78
CA ASP A 374 -7.06 48.21 -8.38
C ASP A 374 -7.74 49.25 -7.50
N SER A 375 -7.69 49.06 -6.18
CA SER A 375 -8.27 50.00 -5.21
C SER A 375 -7.53 51.35 -5.20
N GLN A 376 -6.20 51.33 -5.30
CA GLN A 376 -5.40 52.57 -5.38
C GLN A 376 -5.62 53.33 -6.69
N GLN A 377 -5.79 52.61 -7.82
CA GLN A 377 -6.10 53.25 -9.10
C GLN A 377 -7.47 53.94 -9.10
N GLN A 378 -8.49 53.35 -8.47
CA GLN A 378 -9.80 53.98 -8.36
C GLN A 378 -9.80 55.23 -7.46
N GLN A 379 -8.91 55.29 -6.47
CA GLN A 379 -8.81 56.43 -5.57
C GLN A 379 -8.05 57.60 -6.23
N GLY A 380 -6.97 57.33 -6.97
CA GLY A 380 -6.24 58.36 -7.73
C GLY A 380 -6.97 58.93 -8.95
N GLN A 381 -8.12 58.35 -9.34
CA GLN A 381 -8.95 58.86 -10.46
C GLN A 381 -10.09 59.77 -9.99
N LYS A 382 -10.31 59.90 -8.67
CA LYS A 382 -11.33 60.78 -8.08
C LYS A 382 -10.78 62.10 -7.58
N ASP A 383 -9.46 62.22 -7.47
CA ASP A 383 -8.73 63.45 -7.18
C ASP A 383 -8.27 64.09 -8.50
#